data_AF-A0A7C4IW51-F1
#
_entry.id   AF-A0A7C4IW51-F1
#
_cell.length_a   1.000
_cell.length_b   1.000
_cell.length_c   1.000
_cell.angle_alpha   90.00
_cell.angle_beta   90.00
_cell.angle_gamma   90.00
#
_symmetry.space_group_name_H-M   'P 1'
#
loop_
_entity.id
_entity.type
_entity.pdbx_description
1 polymer ?
#
loop_
_entity_poly.entity_id
_entity_poly.type
_entity_poly.pdbx_seq_one_letter_code
_entity_poly.pdbx_strand_id
1 'polypeptide(L)'
;MIYIGNFLHTTNQEQKEAMDRRHGEFTLIVETDDAETALHLFREKILAYRRVRDFFPGECSVFLAQFYELATFPKKEAIMLNYNSYAGDPVMPFIGCTLPSAVSDECRIYEWKENEPQIDGIRGKPFVEFKS
;
A
#
# COMPACT_ATOMS: atom_id res chain seq x y z
N MET A 1 1.13 -11.51 -17.54
CA MET A 1 1.39 -10.09 -17.23
C MET A 1 2.03 -9.99 -15.85
N ILE A 2 2.81 -8.93 -15.60
CA ILE A 2 3.37 -8.66 -14.27
C ILE A 2 2.50 -7.60 -13.61
N TYR A 3 2.05 -7.88 -12.39
CA TYR A 3 1.23 -6.99 -11.60
C TYR A 3 1.99 -6.53 -10.36
N ILE A 4 1.88 -5.25 -10.03
CA ILE A 4 2.52 -4.63 -8.88
C ILE A 4 1.46 -3.92 -8.05
N GLY A 5 1.30 -4.29 -6.79
CA GLY A 5 0.42 -3.62 -5.85
C GLY A 5 1.23 -2.89 -4.79
N ASN A 6 0.98 -1.59 -4.62
CA ASN A 6 1.49 -0.84 -3.47
C ASN A 6 0.40 -0.72 -2.42
N PHE A 7 0.78 -1.00 -1.18
CA PHE A 7 -0.12 -1.09 -0.07
C PHE A 7 0.33 -0.15 1.04
N LEU A 8 -0.64 0.42 1.73
CA LEU A 8 -0.45 1.09 3.01
C LEU A 8 -0.97 0.17 4.11
N HIS A 9 -0.36 0.22 5.29
CA HIS A 9 -0.88 -0.49 6.45
C HIS A 9 -0.96 0.43 7.67
N THR A 10 -1.92 0.12 8.53
CA THR A 10 -1.92 0.47 9.95
C THR A 10 -1.78 -0.79 10.77
N THR A 11 -1.05 -0.74 11.87
CA THR A 11 -0.99 -1.83 12.85
C THR A 11 -1.04 -1.25 14.25
N ASN A 12 -1.45 -2.08 15.22
CA ASN A 12 -1.58 -1.70 16.63
C ASN A 12 -2.51 -0.50 16.85
N GLN A 13 -3.60 -0.37 16.07
CA GLN A 13 -4.49 0.79 16.17
C GLN A 13 -5.34 0.81 17.44
N GLU A 14 -5.46 -0.34 18.10
CA GLU A 14 -6.06 -0.48 19.42
C GLU A 14 -5.24 0.19 20.54
N GLN A 15 -3.97 0.53 20.29
CA GLN A 15 -3.10 1.14 21.31
C GLN A 15 -3.51 2.57 21.62
N LYS A 16 -3.43 2.93 22.90
CA LYS A 16 -3.83 4.26 23.39
C LYS A 16 -2.84 5.35 22.99
N GLU A 17 -1.54 5.08 23.17
CA GLU A 17 -0.47 6.05 22.92
C GLU A 17 -0.12 6.05 21.43
N ALA A 18 -0.04 7.24 20.83
CA ALA A 18 0.28 7.39 19.40
C ALA A 18 1.65 6.79 19.05
N MET A 19 2.59 6.79 19.99
CA MET A 19 3.93 6.25 19.82
C MET A 19 4.00 4.72 19.76
N ASP A 20 2.91 4.02 20.08
CA ASP A 20 2.82 2.55 20.01
C ASP A 20 2.05 2.08 18.77
N ARG A 21 1.34 3.00 18.12
CA ARG A 21 0.73 2.78 16.80
C ARG A 21 1.78 2.80 15.72
N ARG A 22 1.55 2.06 14.64
CA ARG A 22 2.46 2.01 13.49
C ARG A 22 1.67 2.12 12.20
N HIS A 23 2.27 2.78 11.23
CA HIS A 23 1.81 2.80 9.85
C HIS A 23 3.02 2.65 8.93
N GLY A 24 2.77 2.26 7.70
CA GLY A 24 3.84 2.07 6.73
C GLY A 24 3.30 1.68 5.37
N GLU A 25 4.22 1.36 4.48
CA GLU A 25 3.95 0.97 3.11
C GLU A 25 4.74 -0.28 2.72
N PHE A 26 4.20 -1.05 1.79
CA PHE A 26 4.90 -2.18 1.21
C PHE A 26 4.40 -2.47 -0.20
N THR A 27 5.20 -3.22 -0.97
CA THR A 27 4.88 -3.58 -2.35
C THR A 27 4.82 -5.10 -2.49
N LEU A 28 3.84 -5.59 -3.24
CA LEU A 28 3.80 -6.96 -3.73
C LEU A 28 3.89 -6.98 -5.24
N ILE A 29 4.51 -8.03 -5.77
CA ILE A 29 4.65 -8.26 -7.21
C ILE A 29 4.32 -9.71 -7.52
N VAL A 30 3.61 -9.92 -8.63
CA VAL A 30 3.25 -11.27 -9.09
C VAL A 30 3.15 -11.29 -10.61
N GLU A 31 3.54 -12.39 -11.23
CA GLU A 31 3.25 -12.65 -12.63
C GLU A 31 2.07 -13.62 -12.72
N THR A 32 1.02 -13.23 -13.45
CA THR A 32 -0.19 -14.03 -13.64
C THR A 32 -0.92 -13.60 -14.92
N ASP A 33 -1.97 -14.33 -15.29
CA ASP A 33 -2.70 -14.13 -16.54
C ASP A 33 -3.59 -12.87 -16.53
N ASP A 34 -4.18 -12.55 -15.38
CA ASP A 34 -5.15 -11.46 -15.26
C ASP A 34 -5.08 -10.72 -13.89
N ALA A 35 -5.67 -9.53 -13.87
CA ALA A 35 -5.67 -8.64 -12.71
C ALA A 35 -6.46 -9.18 -11.50
N GLU A 36 -7.56 -9.92 -11.72
CA GLU A 36 -8.38 -10.48 -10.64
C GLU A 36 -7.59 -11.55 -9.89
N THR A 37 -6.91 -12.43 -10.62
CA THR A 37 -5.99 -13.42 -10.07
C THR A 37 -4.84 -12.76 -9.32
N ALA A 38 -4.28 -11.65 -9.82
CA ALA A 38 -3.22 -10.91 -9.13
C ALA A 38 -3.69 -10.36 -7.78
N LEU A 39 -4.87 -9.73 -7.74
CA LEU A 39 -5.47 -9.22 -6.51
C LEU A 39 -5.77 -10.34 -5.52
N HIS A 40 -6.26 -11.49 -5.98
CA HIS A 40 -6.46 -12.67 -5.15
C HIS A 40 -5.15 -13.15 -4.53
N LEU A 41 -4.10 -13.31 -5.34
CA LEU A 41 -2.77 -13.74 -4.87
C LEU A 41 -2.15 -12.74 -3.89
N PHE A 42 -2.31 -11.44 -4.10
CA PHE A 42 -1.89 -10.42 -3.15
C PHE A 42 -2.60 -10.56 -1.80
N ARG A 43 -3.92 -10.74 -1.81
CA ARG A 43 -4.70 -10.97 -0.58
C ARG A 43 -4.20 -12.22 0.15
N GLU A 44 -4.08 -13.35 -0.53
CA GLU A 44 -3.59 -14.60 0.07
C GLU A 44 -2.18 -14.42 0.66
N LYS A 45 -1.30 -13.68 -0.02
CA LYS A 45 0.04 -13.44 0.47
C LYS A 45 0.07 -12.57 1.73
N ILE A 46 -0.77 -11.54 1.81
CA ILE A 46 -0.93 -10.70 3.02
C ILE A 46 -1.44 -11.55 4.18
N LEU A 47 -2.46 -12.39 3.95
CA LEU A 47 -2.98 -13.32 4.95
C LEU A 47 -1.92 -14.35 5.40
N ALA A 48 -1.06 -14.79 4.50
CA ALA A 48 0.04 -15.70 4.82
C ALA A 48 1.13 -15.01 5.64
N TYR A 49 1.48 -13.75 5.33
CA TYR A 49 2.45 -12.98 6.12
C TYR A 49 2.00 -12.78 7.56
N ARG A 50 0.72 -12.52 7.77
CA ARG A 50 0.12 -12.45 9.12
C ARG A 50 0.26 -13.77 9.88
N ARG A 51 0.07 -14.91 9.21
CA ARG A 51 0.07 -16.24 9.84
C ARG A 51 1.47 -16.81 10.11
N VAL A 52 2.44 -16.52 9.25
CA VAL A 52 3.72 -17.27 9.21
C VAL A 52 4.91 -16.42 9.65
N ARG A 53 4.82 -15.09 9.55
CA ARG A 53 5.99 -14.20 9.63
C ARG A 53 5.81 -13.06 10.65
N ASP A 54 4.76 -13.11 11.47
CA ASP A 54 4.39 -12.10 12.48
C ASP A 54 4.32 -10.66 11.95
N PHE A 55 4.09 -10.49 10.65
CA PHE A 55 3.75 -9.18 10.11
C PHE A 55 2.35 -8.76 10.56
N PHE A 56 2.12 -7.45 10.55
CA PHE A 56 0.81 -6.83 10.77
C PHE A 56 0.22 -6.97 12.20
N PRO A 57 1.00 -6.80 13.31
CA PRO A 57 0.55 -6.98 14.71
C PRO A 57 -0.70 -6.16 15.10
N GLY A 58 -1.40 -6.63 16.14
CA GLY A 58 -2.57 -5.94 16.69
C GLY A 58 -3.75 -5.87 15.71
N GLU A 59 -4.61 -4.87 15.91
CA GLU A 59 -5.61 -4.46 14.92
C GLU A 59 -4.88 -3.82 13.74
N CYS A 60 -5.14 -4.36 12.55
CA CYS A 60 -4.44 -3.95 11.34
C CYS A 60 -5.39 -3.81 10.16
N SER A 61 -5.25 -2.71 9.43
CA SER A 61 -5.91 -2.51 8.14
C SER A 61 -4.86 -2.29 7.07
N VAL A 62 -5.01 -3.02 5.95
CA VAL A 62 -4.17 -2.89 4.77
C VAL A 62 -5.00 -2.30 3.65
N PHE A 63 -4.46 -1.33 2.93
CA PHE A 63 -5.14 -0.56 1.89
C PHE A 63 -4.35 -0.69 0.59
N LEU A 64 -5.02 -1.00 -0.52
CA LEU A 64 -4.39 -0.97 -1.84
C LEU A 64 -4.34 0.49 -2.30
N ALA A 65 -3.15 1.08 -2.29
CA ALA A 65 -2.95 2.47 -2.71
C ALA A 65 -2.86 2.59 -4.23
N GLN A 66 -2.11 1.69 -4.86
CA GLN A 66 -1.84 1.71 -6.31
C GLN A 66 -1.72 0.29 -6.85
N PHE A 67 -2.11 0.09 -8.11
CA PHE A 67 -2.06 -1.20 -8.79
C PHE A 67 -1.64 -1.00 -10.25
N TYR A 68 -0.52 -1.62 -10.64
CA TYR A 68 0.07 -1.51 -11.97
C TYR A 68 0.01 -2.84 -12.69
N GLU A 69 -0.14 -2.75 -14.02
CA GLU A 69 0.05 -3.85 -14.95
C GLU A 69 1.22 -3.52 -15.88
N LEU A 70 2.15 -4.48 -16.00
CA LEU A 70 3.29 -4.42 -16.89
C LEU A 70 3.27 -5.64 -17.80
N ALA A 71 3.40 -5.44 -19.11
CA ALA A 71 3.49 -6.55 -20.05
C ALA A 71 4.76 -7.38 -19.83
N THR A 72 5.88 -6.70 -19.58
CA THR A 72 7.20 -7.31 -19.31
C THR A 72 8.02 -6.40 -18.41
N PHE A 73 9.01 -6.94 -17.70
CA PHE A 73 9.99 -6.11 -16.99
C PHE A 73 10.79 -5.26 -17.99
N PRO A 74 11.05 -3.98 -17.68
CA PRO A 74 11.83 -3.12 -18.54
C PRO A 74 13.27 -3.62 -18.61
N LYS A 75 13.80 -3.78 -19.83
CA LYS A 75 15.14 -4.36 -20.08
C LYS A 75 16.21 -3.32 -20.43
N LYS A 76 15.81 -2.15 -20.91
CA LYS A 76 16.71 -1.12 -21.47
C LYS A 76 16.82 0.14 -20.62
N GLU A 77 15.79 0.43 -19.83
CA GLU A 77 15.69 1.64 -19.01
C GLU A 77 15.11 1.27 -17.65
N ALA A 78 15.53 2.00 -16.61
CA ALA A 78 14.92 1.87 -15.30
C ALA A 78 13.56 2.60 -15.28
N ILE A 79 12.57 2.01 -14.61
CA ILE A 79 11.28 2.67 -14.36
C ILE A 79 11.18 3.01 -12.87
N MET A 80 10.69 4.21 -12.57
CA MET A 80 10.42 4.65 -11.21
C MET A 80 8.98 4.32 -10.85
N LEU A 81 8.72 3.27 -10.08
CA LEU A 81 7.34 2.90 -9.74
C LEU A 81 6.70 3.89 -8.76
N ASN A 82 7.45 4.29 -7.73
CA ASN A 82 6.98 5.17 -6.66
C ASN A 82 8.00 6.29 -6.42
N TYR A 83 7.50 7.49 -6.12
CA TYR A 83 8.27 8.60 -5.59
C TYR A 83 7.58 9.18 -4.37
N ASN A 84 8.25 9.12 -3.21
CA ASN A 84 7.75 9.66 -1.95
C ASN A 84 8.61 10.85 -1.52
N SER A 85 7.97 11.99 -1.28
CA SER A 85 8.64 13.22 -0.83
C SER A 85 8.03 13.70 0.49
N TYR A 86 8.87 13.83 1.52
CA TYR A 86 8.50 14.24 2.87
C TYR A 86 9.05 15.64 3.17
N ALA A 87 8.28 16.47 3.88
CA ALA A 87 8.75 17.78 4.35
C ALA A 87 8.91 17.75 5.89
N GLY A 88 10.12 18.05 6.39
CA GLY A 88 10.46 18.04 7.82
C GLY A 88 11.15 16.73 8.28
N ASP A 89 11.30 16.57 9.60
CA ASP A 89 11.61 15.26 10.21
C ASP A 89 10.40 14.34 9.99
N PRO A 90 10.56 13.04 9.72
CA PRO A 90 9.52 12.22 9.11
C PRO A 90 8.29 12.11 10.00
N VAL A 91 7.34 13.00 9.77
CA VAL A 91 6.01 13.02 10.34
C VAL A 91 5.06 13.32 9.19
N MET A 92 4.06 12.46 9.05
CA MET A 92 2.96 12.60 8.10
C MET A 92 2.34 14.01 8.15
N PRO A 93 1.80 14.55 7.03
CA PRO A 93 1.50 13.90 5.73
C PRO A 93 2.65 13.90 4.70
N PHE A 94 2.52 13.13 3.61
CA PHE A 94 3.46 13.14 2.48
C PHE A 94 2.76 13.10 1.11
N ILE A 95 3.51 13.50 0.08
CA ILE A 95 3.07 13.44 -1.31
C ILE A 95 3.71 12.22 -1.98
N GLY A 96 2.87 11.35 -2.54
CA GLY A 96 3.28 10.20 -3.33
C GLY A 96 2.88 10.40 -4.78
N CYS A 97 3.85 10.36 -5.69
CA CYS A 97 3.61 10.44 -7.13
C CYS A 97 3.84 9.07 -7.81
N THR A 98 3.02 8.79 -8.82
CA THR A 98 3.06 7.53 -9.59
C THR A 98 3.42 7.77 -11.04
N LEU A 99 3.98 6.77 -11.71
CA LEU A 99 4.03 6.79 -13.17
C LEU A 99 2.62 6.87 -13.77
N PRO A 100 2.48 7.55 -14.92
CA PRO A 100 1.26 7.52 -15.72
C PRO A 100 0.88 6.05 -16.00
N SER A 101 -0.30 5.65 -15.57
CA SER A 101 -0.92 4.40 -16.03
C SER A 101 -2.19 4.72 -16.81
N ALA A 102 -2.77 3.72 -17.48
CA ALA A 102 -4.06 3.89 -18.17
C ALA A 102 -5.22 4.33 -17.26
N VAL A 103 -5.02 4.37 -15.93
CA VAL A 103 -6.05 4.65 -14.92
C VAL A 103 -5.75 5.87 -14.04
N SER A 104 -4.51 6.38 -13.98
CA SER A 104 -4.22 7.61 -13.20
C SER A 104 -2.90 8.27 -13.56
N ASP A 105 -2.91 9.60 -13.55
CA ASP A 105 -1.79 10.50 -13.83
C ASP A 105 -1.70 11.59 -12.74
N GLU A 106 -1.81 11.19 -11.46
CA GLU A 106 -2.09 12.11 -10.37
C GLU A 106 -1.15 11.85 -9.19
N CYS A 107 -0.34 12.85 -8.84
CA CYS A 107 0.29 12.90 -7.52
C CYS A 107 -0.81 12.95 -6.47
N ARG A 108 -0.80 12.00 -5.54
CA ARG A 108 -1.81 11.91 -4.49
C ARG A 108 -1.25 12.37 -3.16
N ILE A 109 -2.09 13.06 -2.39
CA ILE A 109 -1.76 13.46 -1.02
C ILE A 109 -2.17 12.30 -0.12
N TYR A 110 -1.18 11.72 0.55
CA TYR A 110 -1.38 10.66 1.53
C TYR A 110 -1.35 11.28 2.93
N GLU A 111 -2.50 11.26 3.59
CA GLU A 111 -2.65 11.76 4.96
C GLU A 111 -3.19 10.67 5.88
N TRP A 112 -2.90 10.78 7.18
CA TRP A 112 -3.59 10.00 8.20
C TRP A 112 -4.48 10.93 8.99
N LYS A 113 -5.79 10.74 8.89
CA LYS A 113 -6.75 11.48 9.71
C LYS A 113 -7.45 10.50 10.62
N GLU A 114 -7.38 10.76 11.93
CA GLU A 114 -7.99 9.88 12.94
C GLU A 114 -7.50 8.41 12.83
N ASN A 115 -6.23 8.23 12.46
CA ASN A 115 -5.57 6.94 12.21
C ASN A 115 -6.07 6.13 11.01
N GLU A 116 -6.73 6.78 10.04
CA GLU A 116 -7.11 6.14 8.79
C GLU A 116 -6.47 6.82 7.60
N PRO A 117 -6.07 6.05 6.57
CA PRO A 117 -5.39 6.63 5.45
C PRO A 117 -6.42 7.34 4.60
N GLN A 118 -6.13 8.59 4.32
CA GLN A 118 -6.83 9.39 3.35
C GLN A 118 -5.92 9.59 2.15
N ILE A 119 -6.46 9.30 0.99
CA ILE A 119 -5.82 9.56 -0.30
C ILE A 119 -6.65 10.65 -0.94
N ASP A 120 -6.06 11.83 -1.13
CA ASP A 120 -6.73 13.04 -1.65
C ASP A 120 -7.99 13.41 -0.85
N GLY A 121 -7.94 13.24 0.48
CA GLY A 121 -9.05 13.50 1.40
C GLY A 121 -10.16 12.43 1.37
N ILE A 122 -10.04 11.39 0.55
CA ILE A 122 -10.98 10.26 0.49
C ILE A 122 -10.50 9.16 1.44
N ARG A 123 -11.37 8.74 2.36
CA ARG A 123 -11.14 7.62 3.27
C ARG A 123 -10.95 6.33 2.45
N GLY A 124 -9.78 5.72 2.56
CA GLY A 124 -9.47 4.47 1.86
C GLY A 124 -10.37 3.32 2.33
N LYS A 125 -10.87 2.51 1.39
CA LYS A 125 -11.51 1.23 1.73
C LYS A 125 -10.42 0.18 2.00
N PRO A 126 -10.45 -0.53 3.13
CA PRO A 126 -9.51 -1.59 3.41
C PRO A 126 -9.53 -2.67 2.34
N PHE A 127 -8.35 -3.08 1.89
CA PHE A 127 -8.15 -4.25 1.05
C PHE A 127 -8.21 -5.55 1.85
N VAL A 128 -7.64 -5.52 3.06
CA VAL A 128 -7.72 -6.58 4.09
C VAL A 128 -7.80 -5.92 5.46
N GLU A 129 -8.63 -6.45 6.35
CA GLU A 129 -8.67 -6.08 7.76
C GLU A 129 -8.38 -7.30 8.64
N PHE A 130 -7.64 -7.08 9.71
CA PHE A 130 -7.41 -8.02 10.79
C PHE A 130 -7.91 -7.37 12.08
N LYS A 131 -9.00 -7.93 12.63
CA LYS A 131 -9.52 -7.55 13.95
C LYS A 131 -9.08 -8.59 14.97
N SER A 132 -8.84 -8.14 16.21
CA SER A 132 -8.63 -9.00 17.37
C SER A 132 -9.92 -9.64 17.85
#